data_AF-A0A537JJV9-F1
#
_entry.id   AF-A0A537JJV9-F1
#
_cell.length_a   1.000
_cell.length_b   1.000
_cell.length_c   1.000
_cell.angle_alpha   90.00
_cell.angle_beta   90.00
_cell.angle_gamma   90.00
#
_symmetry.space_group_name_H-M   'P 1'
#
loop_
_entity.id
_entity.type
_entity.pdbx_description
1 polymer ?
#
loop_
_entity_poly.entity_id
_entity_poly.type
_entity_poly.pdbx_seq_one_letter_code
_entity_poly.pdbx_strand_id
1 'polypeptide(L)'
;ERSIHLAAIAGYLHDIGNVVGRVNHEHTGALLASRILSRLGMEPVEMAIVMGAIGNHEEQTGDPVSDVGAAVIVSDKSDVHRTRVRNPDPTTFDIHDRVNHAVEHSFLRVDETARTITLELAIDTRLSQVMEYFEIFLPRMVMCRRAAKLLGCEFKLMINGTKLL
;
A
#
# COMPACT_ATOMS: atom_id res chain seq x y z
N GLU A 1 -6.65 10.20 17.33
CA GLU A 1 -5.95 11.34 16.70
C GLU A 1 -4.45 11.12 16.59
N ARG A 2 -3.72 10.85 17.69
CA ARG A 2 -2.26 10.67 17.61
C ARG A 2 -1.79 9.57 16.64
N SER A 3 -2.44 8.41 16.67
CA SER A 3 -2.15 7.30 15.74
C SER A 3 -2.33 7.68 14.26
N ILE A 4 -3.27 8.57 13.93
CA ILE A 4 -3.49 9.06 12.58
C ILE A 4 -2.28 9.88 12.11
N HIS A 5 -1.74 10.75 12.97
CA HIS A 5 -0.51 11.49 12.66
C HIS A 5 0.69 10.56 12.46
N LEU A 6 0.83 9.51 13.27
CA LEU A 6 1.90 8.52 13.09
C LEU A 6 1.74 7.75 11.77
N ALA A 7 0.52 7.40 11.39
CA ALA A 7 0.22 6.78 10.09
C ALA A 7 0.53 7.70 8.92
N ALA A 8 0.21 8.99 9.02
CA ALA A 8 0.56 9.97 7.99
C ALA A 8 2.08 10.11 7.84
N ILE A 9 2.82 10.16 8.94
CA ILE A 9 4.29 10.23 8.93
C ILE A 9 4.89 8.96 8.32
N ALA A 10 4.43 7.79 8.77
CA ALA A 10 4.89 6.51 8.25
C ALA A 10 4.57 6.36 6.75
N GLY A 11 3.34 6.67 6.34
CA GLY A 11 2.92 6.65 4.94
C GLY A 11 3.71 7.63 4.07
N TYR A 12 4.13 8.79 4.58
CA TYR A 12 4.98 9.71 3.84
C TYR A 12 6.42 9.18 3.66
N LEU A 13 6.93 8.40 4.63
CA LEU A 13 8.32 7.97 4.68
C LEU A 13 8.54 6.51 4.26
N HIS A 14 7.49 5.69 4.07
CA HIS A 14 7.62 4.22 3.94
C HIS A 14 8.61 3.80 2.86
N ASP A 15 8.55 4.46 1.71
CA ASP A 15 9.37 4.15 0.54
C ASP A 15 10.71 4.91 0.50
N ILE A 16 11.08 5.68 1.54
CA ILE A 16 12.31 6.52 1.52
C ILE A 16 13.58 5.68 1.32
N GLY A 17 13.56 4.40 1.70
CA GLY A 17 14.69 3.48 1.49
C GLY A 17 15.05 3.27 0.01
N ASN A 18 14.09 3.49 -0.91
CA ASN A 18 14.35 3.38 -2.35
C ASN A 18 15.40 4.38 -2.85
N VAL A 19 15.71 5.46 -2.10
CA VAL A 19 16.84 6.36 -2.42
C VAL A 19 18.19 5.65 -2.36
N VAL A 20 18.30 4.58 -1.58
CA VAL A 20 19.49 3.73 -1.47
C VAL A 20 19.40 2.56 -2.43
N GLY A 21 18.24 1.88 -2.48
CA GLY A 21 17.98 0.78 -3.40
C GLY A 21 16.66 0.07 -3.09
N ARG A 22 16.20 -0.78 -4.02
CA ARG A 22 14.90 -1.50 -3.91
C ARG A 22 14.94 -2.71 -2.97
N VAL A 23 16.09 -3.37 -2.88
CA VAL A 23 16.27 -4.56 -2.04
C VAL A 23 16.29 -4.14 -0.57
N ASN A 24 15.40 -4.70 0.24
CA ASN A 24 15.24 -4.38 1.66
C ASN A 24 15.03 -2.86 1.90
N HIS A 25 14.30 -2.19 1.01
CA HIS A 25 14.03 -0.76 1.09
C HIS A 25 13.21 -0.41 2.34
N GLU A 26 12.35 -1.31 2.80
CA GLU A 26 11.54 -1.20 4.01
C GLU A 26 12.42 -1.09 5.27
N HIS A 27 13.44 -1.96 5.39
CA HIS A 27 14.38 -1.94 6.51
C HIS A 27 15.30 -0.73 6.47
N THR A 28 15.81 -0.40 5.28
CA THR A 28 16.64 0.79 5.07
C THR A 28 15.85 2.06 5.37
N GLY A 29 14.60 2.11 4.92
CA GLY A 29 13.65 3.20 5.15
C GLY A 29 13.38 3.41 6.63
N ALA A 30 13.16 2.33 7.40
CA ALA A 30 12.95 2.41 8.84
C ALA A 30 14.16 3.02 9.58
N LEU A 31 15.39 2.66 9.19
CA LEU A 31 16.62 3.22 9.76
C LEU A 31 16.85 4.69 9.35
N LEU A 32 16.53 5.06 8.12
CA LEU A 32 16.60 6.46 7.67
C LEU A 32 15.56 7.33 8.39
N ALA A 33 14.33 6.83 8.50
CA ALA A 33 13.25 7.49 9.22
C ALA A 33 13.60 7.71 10.69
N SER A 34 14.16 6.70 11.37
CA SER A 34 14.56 6.82 12.79
C SER A 34 15.54 7.96 13.01
N ARG A 35 16.56 8.08 12.15
CA ARG A 35 17.56 9.15 12.23
C ARG A 35 16.94 10.52 12.01
N ILE A 36 16.04 10.64 11.03
CA ILE A 36 15.37 11.92 10.71
C ILE A 36 14.45 12.33 11.87
N LEU A 37 13.60 11.41 12.33
CA LEU A 37 12.60 11.67 13.36
C LEU A 37 13.25 11.95 14.73
N SER A 38 14.31 11.22 15.07
CA SER A 38 15.11 11.49 16.27
C SER A 38 15.69 12.90 16.27
N ARG A 39 16.26 13.35 15.14
CA ARG A 39 16.79 14.72 15.00
C ARG A 39 15.70 15.79 15.13
N LEU A 40 14.47 15.47 14.74
CA LEU A 40 13.30 16.34 14.89
C LEU A 40 12.69 16.29 16.30
N GLY A 41 13.25 15.50 17.22
CA GLY A 41 12.80 15.42 18.61
C GLY A 41 11.54 14.57 18.80
N MET A 42 11.23 13.64 17.87
CA MET A 42 10.14 12.70 18.07
C MET A 42 10.41 11.79 19.27
N GLU A 43 9.36 11.50 20.05
CA GLU A 43 9.45 10.63 21.21
C GLU A 43 9.81 9.18 20.78
N PRO A 44 10.69 8.47 21.52
CA PRO A 44 11.16 7.13 21.15
C PRO A 44 10.09 6.07 20.87
N VAL A 45 9.03 5.97 21.66
CA VAL A 45 7.94 4.99 21.46
C VAL A 45 7.18 5.29 20.18
N GLU A 46 6.88 6.56 19.90
CA GLU A 46 6.21 6.96 18.67
C GLU A 46 7.07 6.73 17.43
N MET A 47 8.37 7.02 17.54
CA MET A 47 9.34 6.71 16.51
C MET A 47 9.40 5.20 16.26
N ALA A 48 9.36 4.37 17.30
CA ALA A 48 9.34 2.91 17.15
C ALA A 48 8.07 2.41 16.43
N ILE A 49 6.91 3.05 16.65
CA ILE A 49 5.67 2.74 15.93
C ILE A 49 5.83 3.07 14.43
N VAL A 50 6.36 4.25 14.09
CA VAL A 50 6.61 4.65 12.71
C VAL A 50 7.62 3.71 12.05
N MET A 51 8.73 3.41 12.72
CA MET A 51 9.73 2.47 12.23
C MET A 51 9.14 1.07 12.02
N GLY A 52 8.29 0.60 12.94
CA GLY A 52 7.62 -0.69 12.83
C GLY A 52 6.67 -0.76 11.63
N ALA A 53 5.92 0.31 11.37
CA ALA A 53 5.07 0.41 10.18
C ALA A 53 5.90 0.39 8.89
N ILE A 54 6.99 1.16 8.83
CA ILE A 54 7.87 1.22 7.65
C ILE A 54 8.62 -0.11 7.48
N GLY A 55 9.15 -0.72 8.51
CA GLY A 55 9.94 -1.96 8.36
C GLY A 55 9.12 -3.17 7.93
N ASN A 56 7.79 -3.12 8.05
CA ASN A 56 6.91 -4.27 7.81
C ASN A 56 5.89 -4.04 6.67
N HIS A 57 6.08 -3.04 5.82
CA HIS A 57 5.12 -2.74 4.75
C HIS A 57 5.39 -3.49 3.44
N GLU A 58 6.48 -4.26 3.30
CA GLU A 58 6.81 -5.01 2.08
C GLU A 58 6.13 -6.39 2.04
N GLU A 59 5.61 -6.81 0.89
CA GLU A 59 4.77 -8.00 0.74
C GLU A 59 5.49 -9.31 1.07
N GLN A 60 6.79 -9.39 0.78
CA GLN A 60 7.57 -10.62 0.93
C GLN A 60 7.96 -10.93 2.37
N THR A 61 8.10 -9.90 3.21
CA THR A 61 8.74 -10.00 4.53
C THR A 61 7.92 -9.37 5.65
N GLY A 62 6.94 -8.53 5.29
CA GLY A 62 6.21 -7.69 6.22
C GLY A 62 4.85 -8.23 6.63
N ASP A 63 4.41 -7.78 7.81
CA ASP A 63 3.10 -8.06 8.39
C ASP A 63 2.51 -6.81 9.04
N PRO A 64 1.18 -6.67 9.10
CA PRO A 64 0.57 -5.59 9.88
C PRO A 64 0.84 -5.82 11.38
N VAL A 65 1.79 -5.06 11.94
CA VAL A 65 2.22 -5.18 13.36
C VAL A 65 1.53 -4.20 14.31
N SER A 66 0.78 -3.23 13.78
CA SER A 66 0.03 -2.22 14.56
C SER A 66 -1.07 -1.59 13.69
N ASP A 67 -1.99 -0.84 14.29
CA ASP A 67 -3.00 -0.06 13.55
C ASP A 67 -2.36 0.90 12.54
N VAL A 68 -1.22 1.51 12.92
CA VAL A 68 -0.43 2.40 12.06
C VAL A 68 0.15 1.63 10.87
N GLY A 69 0.76 0.47 11.13
CA GLY A 69 1.30 -0.39 10.07
C GLY A 69 0.22 -0.92 9.14
N ALA A 70 -0.93 -1.33 9.68
CA ALA A 70 -2.06 -1.78 8.90
C ALA A 70 -2.63 -0.67 7.99
N ALA A 71 -2.75 0.55 8.50
CA ALA A 71 -3.17 1.70 7.70
C ALA A 71 -2.20 1.98 6.55
N VAL A 72 -0.88 1.96 6.81
CA VAL A 72 0.16 2.12 5.78
C VAL A 72 0.05 1.04 4.71
N ILE A 73 -0.02 -0.24 5.11
CA ILE A 73 -0.16 -1.37 4.19
C ILE A 73 -1.39 -1.21 3.30
N VAL A 74 -2.56 -0.95 3.87
CA VAL A 74 -3.78 -0.76 3.08
C VAL A 74 -3.61 0.40 2.11
N SER A 75 -3.04 1.53 2.55
CA SER A 75 -2.88 2.70 1.70
C SER A 75 -1.89 2.51 0.54
N ASP A 76 -0.77 1.83 0.78
CA ASP A 76 0.27 1.58 -0.23
C ASP A 76 -0.19 0.47 -1.21
N LYS A 77 -0.60 -0.67 -0.66
CA LYS A 77 -0.88 -1.87 -1.46
C LYS A 77 -2.16 -1.79 -2.27
N SER A 78 -3.04 -0.82 -1.98
CA SER A 78 -4.23 -0.52 -2.78
C SER A 78 -4.02 0.60 -3.81
N ASP A 79 -2.86 1.27 -3.84
CA ASP A 79 -2.55 2.34 -4.78
C ASP A 79 -2.21 1.78 -6.19
N VAL A 80 -3.26 1.33 -6.88
CA VAL A 80 -3.18 0.84 -8.26
C VAL A 80 -3.98 1.78 -9.16
N HIS A 81 -3.32 2.51 -10.05
CA HIS A 81 -3.98 3.46 -10.94
C HIS A 81 -3.05 3.88 -12.10
N ARG A 82 -3.62 4.27 -13.24
CA ARG A 82 -2.84 4.71 -14.42
C ARG A 82 -1.87 5.85 -14.15
N THR A 83 -2.17 6.74 -13.20
CA THR A 83 -1.30 7.87 -12.85
C THR A 83 -0.02 7.45 -12.14
N ARG A 84 0.08 6.19 -11.70
CA ARG A 84 1.32 5.60 -11.15
C ARG A 84 2.34 5.30 -12.25
N VAL A 85 1.88 5.12 -13.49
CA VAL A 85 2.76 4.83 -14.63
C VAL A 85 3.53 6.10 -14.99
N ARG A 86 4.84 6.07 -14.77
CA ARG A 86 5.75 7.18 -15.11
C ARG A 86 6.41 7.02 -16.48
N ASN A 87 6.40 5.81 -17.02
CA ASN A 87 6.90 5.52 -18.36
C ASN A 87 6.01 6.20 -19.41
N PRO A 88 6.53 7.13 -20.23
CA PRO A 88 5.72 7.84 -21.21
C PRO A 88 5.48 7.05 -22.51
N ASP A 89 6.17 5.92 -22.71
CA ASP A 89 6.09 5.12 -23.95
C ASP A 89 5.35 3.78 -23.70
N PRO A 90 4.07 3.68 -24.09
CA PRO A 90 3.27 2.47 -23.95
C PRO A 90 3.87 1.22 -24.61
N THR A 91 4.73 1.38 -25.63
CA THR A 91 5.33 0.24 -26.33
C THR A 91 6.39 -0.47 -25.49
N THR A 92 6.89 0.18 -24.45
CA THR A 92 7.92 -0.34 -23.55
C THR A 92 7.37 -0.77 -22.19
N PHE A 93 6.04 -0.80 -22.02
CA PHE A 93 5.41 -1.17 -20.76
C PHE A 93 5.71 -2.60 -20.37
N ASP A 94 6.22 -2.77 -19.16
CA ASP A 94 6.22 -4.07 -18.50
C ASP A 94 4.78 -4.44 -18.06
N ILE A 95 4.65 -5.58 -17.39
CA ILE A 95 3.34 -6.06 -16.95
C ILE A 95 2.73 -5.18 -15.84
N HIS A 96 3.56 -4.54 -14.99
CA HIS A 96 3.08 -3.63 -13.95
C HIS A 96 2.58 -2.32 -14.57
N ASP A 97 3.32 -1.74 -15.51
CA ASP A 97 2.94 -0.52 -16.22
C ASP A 97 1.62 -0.74 -16.96
N ARG A 98 1.48 -1.85 -17.69
CA ARG A 98 0.27 -2.17 -18.46
C ARG A 98 -0.95 -2.37 -17.56
N VAL A 99 -0.84 -3.14 -16.48
CA VAL A 99 -1.96 -3.33 -15.54
C VAL A 99 -2.35 -2.00 -14.88
N ASN A 100 -1.39 -1.22 -14.39
CA ASN A 100 -1.69 0.09 -13.82
C ASN A 100 -2.35 1.00 -14.85
N HIS A 101 -1.82 1.08 -16.07
CA HIS A 101 -2.37 1.91 -17.14
C HIS A 101 -3.82 1.53 -17.51
N ALA A 102 -4.14 0.23 -17.47
CA ALA A 102 -5.49 -0.27 -17.71
C ALA A 102 -6.50 0.12 -16.62
N VAL A 103 -6.05 0.45 -15.40
CA VAL A 103 -6.93 0.90 -14.30
C VAL A 103 -7.34 2.35 -14.52
N GLU A 104 -8.57 2.56 -15.00
CA GLU A 104 -9.14 3.88 -15.30
C GLU A 104 -9.67 4.60 -14.07
N HIS A 105 -10.13 3.83 -13.09
CA HIS A 105 -10.65 4.33 -11.83
C HIS A 105 -10.17 3.42 -10.70
N SER A 106 -9.74 4.03 -9.61
CA SER A 106 -9.31 3.35 -8.40
C SER A 106 -9.79 4.13 -7.19
N PHE A 107 -10.55 3.48 -6.32
CA PHE A 107 -11.09 4.10 -5.12
C PHE A 107 -11.08 3.13 -3.95
N LEU A 108 -10.56 3.58 -2.81
CA LEU A 108 -10.57 2.81 -1.58
C LEU A 108 -11.67 3.34 -0.66
N ARG A 109 -12.79 2.63 -0.59
CA ARG A 109 -13.93 2.99 0.25
C ARG A 109 -13.76 2.42 1.66
N VAL A 110 -13.87 3.29 2.66
CA VAL A 110 -13.93 2.87 4.07
C VAL A 110 -15.35 3.08 4.58
N ASP A 111 -15.96 2.03 5.11
CA ASP A 111 -17.28 2.05 5.74
C ASP A 111 -17.15 1.62 7.20
N GLU A 112 -17.35 2.58 8.11
CA GLU A 112 -17.26 2.36 9.55
C GLU A 112 -18.41 1.49 10.08
N THR A 113 -19.62 1.66 9.53
CA THR A 113 -20.80 0.95 10.01
C THR A 113 -20.76 -0.52 9.60
N ALA A 114 -20.42 -0.78 8.33
CA ALA A 114 -20.24 -2.14 7.82
C ALA A 114 -18.91 -2.78 8.25
N ARG A 115 -17.97 -1.98 8.77
CA ARG A 115 -16.57 -2.36 9.07
C ARG A 115 -15.87 -2.97 7.86
N THR A 116 -15.92 -2.27 6.74
CA THR A 116 -15.33 -2.76 5.48
C THR A 116 -14.39 -1.74 4.86
N ILE A 117 -13.32 -2.24 4.25
CA ILE A 117 -12.41 -1.49 3.39
C ILE A 117 -12.51 -2.12 2.00
N THR A 118 -13.09 -1.42 1.04
CA THR A 118 -13.36 -1.94 -0.30
C THR A 118 -12.51 -1.22 -1.34
N LEU A 119 -11.63 -1.95 -2.02
CA LEU A 119 -10.93 -1.44 -3.20
C LEU A 119 -11.80 -1.63 -4.44
N GLU A 120 -12.17 -0.52 -5.07
CA GLU A 120 -13.03 -0.45 -6.26
C GLU A 120 -12.19 -0.04 -7.47
N LEU A 121 -12.03 -0.96 -8.43
CA LEU A 121 -11.28 -0.74 -9.65
C LEU A 121 -12.18 -0.79 -10.89
N ALA A 122 -11.94 0.12 -11.84
CA ALA A 122 -12.40 -0.03 -13.21
C ALA A 122 -11.19 -0.31 -14.10
N ILE A 123 -11.16 -1.47 -14.74
CA ILE A 123 -10.06 -1.93 -15.60
C ILE A 123 -10.57 -2.00 -17.04
N ASP A 124 -9.89 -1.30 -17.96
CA ASP A 124 -10.09 -1.44 -19.39
C ASP A 124 -9.54 -2.79 -19.86
N THR A 125 -10.46 -3.75 -20.05
CA THR A 125 -10.13 -5.12 -20.45
C THR A 125 -9.62 -5.26 -21.88
N ARG A 126 -9.61 -4.17 -22.67
CA ARG A 126 -8.92 -4.12 -23.96
C ARG A 126 -7.42 -3.93 -23.80
N LEU A 127 -6.98 -3.36 -22.67
CA LEU A 127 -5.58 -3.07 -22.36
C LEU A 127 -4.94 -4.14 -21.46
N SER A 128 -5.70 -4.66 -20.49
CA SER A 128 -5.23 -5.74 -19.61
C SER A 128 -6.38 -6.58 -19.06
N GLN A 129 -6.18 -7.89 -18.97
CA GLN A 129 -7.17 -8.81 -18.41
C GLN A 129 -7.18 -8.74 -16.88
N VAL A 130 -8.34 -9.03 -16.27
CA VAL A 130 -8.47 -9.10 -14.80
C VAL A 130 -7.53 -10.15 -14.19
N MET A 131 -7.22 -11.23 -14.92
CA MET A 131 -6.26 -12.23 -14.46
C MET A 131 -4.83 -11.70 -14.36
N GLU A 132 -4.39 -10.82 -15.27
CA GLU A 132 -3.07 -10.20 -15.21
C GLU A 132 -2.94 -9.28 -13.98
N TYR A 133 -4.04 -8.64 -13.56
CA TYR A 133 -4.07 -7.94 -12.28
C TYR A 133 -3.75 -8.89 -11.12
N PHE A 134 -4.39 -10.07 -11.07
CA PHE A 134 -4.13 -11.03 -10.00
C PHE A 134 -2.72 -11.62 -10.04
N GLU A 135 -2.13 -11.83 -11.21
CA GLU A 135 -0.76 -12.34 -11.34
C GLU A 135 0.26 -11.47 -10.59
N ILE A 136 0.05 -10.16 -10.55
CA ILE A 136 0.98 -9.20 -9.94
C ILE A 136 0.51 -8.73 -8.56
N PHE A 137 -0.78 -8.43 -8.43
CA PHE A 137 -1.30 -7.72 -7.26
C PHE A 137 -1.90 -8.64 -6.19
N LEU A 138 -2.06 -9.95 -6.46
CA LEU A 138 -2.64 -10.85 -5.46
C LEU A 138 -1.88 -10.86 -4.11
N PRO A 139 -0.54 -10.89 -4.05
CA PRO A 139 0.19 -10.79 -2.78
C PRO A 139 -0.15 -9.51 -2.01
N ARG A 140 -0.28 -8.38 -2.74
CA ARG A 140 -0.69 -7.08 -2.19
C ARG A 140 -2.08 -7.15 -1.55
N MET A 141 -3.04 -7.75 -2.26
CA MET A 141 -4.42 -7.91 -1.77
C MET A 141 -4.51 -8.82 -0.55
N VAL A 142 -3.68 -9.88 -0.50
CA VAL A 142 -3.57 -10.74 0.68
C VAL A 142 -3.04 -9.94 1.87
N MET A 143 -2.06 -9.06 1.66
CA MET A 143 -1.53 -8.18 2.69
C MET A 143 -2.58 -7.16 3.16
N CYS A 144 -3.31 -6.51 2.25
CA CYS A 144 -4.45 -5.65 2.57
C CYS A 144 -5.50 -6.35 3.42
N ARG A 145 -5.85 -7.61 3.09
CA ARG A 145 -6.80 -8.41 3.87
C ARG A 145 -6.33 -8.63 5.31
N ARG A 146 -5.04 -8.94 5.51
CA ARG A 146 -4.47 -9.13 6.85
C ARG A 146 -4.46 -7.81 7.63
N ALA A 147 -4.11 -6.71 6.97
CA ALA A 147 -4.09 -5.38 7.57
C ALA A 147 -5.50 -4.91 7.96
N ALA A 148 -6.49 -5.04 7.06
CA ALA A 148 -7.88 -4.73 7.38
C ALA A 148 -8.39 -5.55 8.56
N LYS A 149 -8.04 -6.84 8.63
CA LYS A 149 -8.40 -7.71 9.76
C LYS A 149 -7.82 -7.21 11.08
N LEU A 150 -6.58 -6.72 11.10
CA LEU A 150 -5.99 -6.12 12.29
C LEU A 150 -6.78 -4.88 12.74
N LEU A 151 -7.22 -4.05 11.79
CA LEU A 151 -8.07 -2.89 12.06
C LEU A 151 -9.53 -3.27 12.44
N GLY A 152 -9.86 -4.55 12.55
CA GLY A 152 -11.21 -5.01 12.85
C GLY A 152 -12.19 -4.88 11.68
N CYS A 153 -11.68 -4.76 10.45
CA CYS A 153 -12.44 -4.60 9.22
C CYS A 153 -12.31 -5.82 8.28
N GLU A 154 -13.27 -5.98 7.37
CA GLU A 154 -13.18 -6.89 6.22
C GLU A 154 -12.62 -6.14 5.01
N PHE A 155 -11.59 -6.69 4.35
CA PHE A 155 -11.12 -6.17 3.06
C PHE A 155 -11.91 -6.80 1.92
N LYS A 156 -12.37 -5.97 0.98
CA LYS A 156 -13.11 -6.39 -0.22
C LYS A 156 -12.44 -5.86 -1.48
N LEU A 157 -12.53 -6.63 -2.56
CA LEU A 157 -12.06 -6.20 -3.87
C LEU A 157 -13.22 -6.27 -4.87
N MET A 158 -13.51 -5.14 -5.50
CA MET A 158 -14.46 -5.02 -6.60
C MET A 158 -13.75 -4.57 -7.86
N ILE A 159 -13.91 -5.31 -8.95
CA ILE A 159 -13.36 -4.96 -10.27
C ILE A 159 -14.50 -4.97 -11.27
N ASN A 160 -14.68 -3.87 -12.00
CA ASN A 160 -15.73 -3.73 -13.03
C ASN A 160 -17.13 -4.11 -12.50
N GLY A 161 -17.46 -3.70 -11.27
CA GLY A 161 -18.73 -3.98 -10.61
C GLY A 161 -18.90 -5.41 -10.08
N THR A 162 -17.89 -6.28 -10.24
CA THR A 162 -17.93 -7.66 -9.73
C THR A 162 -17.14 -7.77 -8.43
N LYS A 163 -17.76 -8.33 -7.38
CA LYS A 163 -17.06 -8.66 -6.13
C LYS A 163 -16.22 -9.91 -6.31
N LEU A 164 -14.92 -9.81 -6.05
CA LEU A 164 -13.94 -10.89 -6.23
C LEU A 164 -13.34 -11.37 -4.91
N LEU A 165 -13.32 -10.50 -3.89
CA LEU A 165 -12.87 -10.81 -2.54
C LEU A 165 -13.80 -10.11 -1.52
#